data_AF-A0AAN9QNR1-F1
#
_entry.id   AF-A0AAN9QNR1-F1
#
_cell.length_a   1.000
_cell.length_b   1.000
_cell.length_c   1.000
_cell.angle_alpha   90.00
_cell.angle_beta   90.00
_cell.angle_gamma   90.00
#
_symmetry.space_group_name_H-M   'P 1'
#
loop_
_entity.id
_entity.type
_entity.pdbx_description
1 polymer ?
#
loop_
_entity_poly.entity_id
_entity_poly.type
_entity_poly.pdbx_seq_one_letter_code
_entity_poly.pdbx_strand_id
1 'polypeptide(L)'
;MATKTQFYHISLTLLFCMAIWAFQVTSRTLQDASMNERHEEWMTRYDRVYKDPQEREKRLRIFKENVNYIEAFNNAANKPYKLAVNQFADLTNEEFIAPRNRFKGHMCSAITRTTSFKYENVTAVPSTVDWRQKGAVTPVKDQGQCASSHAATIKGYEDVPANNEKALQKAVVNQPVSVAIDASGSDFQFYESGVFTGSCGTELDHGVTAVGYGVSDDGTEYWLDGYEIAVTGAKERHSMWCCSQGLS
;
A
#
# COMPACT_ATOMS: atom_id res chain seq x y z
N MET A 1 53.31 -20.96 33.37
CA MET A 1 53.67 -21.36 31.99
C MET A 1 52.51 -22.15 31.43
N ALA A 2 51.88 -21.70 30.35
CA ALA A 2 50.90 -22.52 29.64
C ALA A 2 51.60 -23.76 29.06
N THR A 3 50.98 -24.93 29.17
CA THR A 3 51.53 -26.17 28.61
C THR A 3 51.50 -26.10 27.08
N LYS A 4 52.37 -26.83 26.37
CA LYS A 4 52.35 -26.86 24.88
C LYS A 4 50.95 -27.15 24.34
N THR A 5 50.22 -28.07 24.98
CA THR A 5 48.83 -28.41 24.68
C THR A 5 47.88 -27.20 24.81
N GLN A 6 48.05 -26.39 25.86
CA GLN A 6 47.28 -25.16 26.05
C GLN A 6 47.55 -24.12 24.96
N PHE A 7 48.80 -24.00 24.49
CA PHE A 7 49.12 -23.15 23.34
C PHE A 7 48.47 -23.65 22.04
N TYR A 8 48.49 -24.96 21.77
CA TYR A 8 47.81 -25.53 20.60
C TYR A 8 46.30 -25.27 20.61
N HIS A 9 45.63 -25.42 21.76
CA HIS A 9 44.21 -25.12 21.88
C HIS A 9 43.91 -23.64 21.65
N ILE A 10 44.70 -22.72 22.23
CA ILE A 10 44.53 -21.27 22.01
C ILE A 10 44.73 -20.94 20.52
N SER A 11 45.81 -21.42 19.90
CA SER A 11 46.06 -21.20 18.47
C SER A 11 44.94 -21.76 17.58
N LEU A 12 44.43 -22.95 17.90
CA LEU A 12 43.32 -23.57 17.16
C LEU A 12 42.03 -22.76 17.31
N THR A 13 41.69 -22.31 18.52
CA THR A 13 40.51 -21.46 18.75
C THR A 13 40.60 -20.13 18.00
N LEU A 14 41.77 -19.48 17.98
CA LEU A 14 41.98 -18.26 17.22
C LEU A 14 41.82 -18.46 15.71
N LEU A 15 42.34 -19.57 15.17
CA LEU A 15 42.15 -19.93 13.77
C LEU A 15 40.67 -20.16 13.42
N PHE A 16 39.92 -20.86 14.28
CA PHE A 16 38.47 -21.04 14.10
C PHE A 16 37.72 -19.71 14.15
N CYS A 17 38.04 -18.84 15.12
CA CYS A 17 37.44 -17.51 15.19
C CYS A 17 37.73 -16.69 13.92
N MET A 18 38.97 -16.67 13.43
CA MET A 18 39.31 -15.95 12.19
C MET A 18 38.58 -16.52 10.97
N ALA A 19 38.42 -17.85 10.88
CA ALA A 19 37.67 -18.48 9.80
C ALA A 19 36.17 -18.13 9.84
N ILE A 20 35.56 -18.11 11.03
CA ILE A 20 34.16 -17.68 11.20
C ILE A 20 33.99 -16.21 10.80
N TRP A 21 34.90 -15.34 11.22
CA TRP A 21 34.88 -13.92 10.84
C TRP A 21 35.03 -13.73 9.32
N ALA A 22 35.97 -14.44 8.70
CA ALA A 22 36.15 -14.40 7.24
C ALA A 22 34.90 -14.90 6.49
N PHE A 23 34.27 -15.97 6.97
CA PHE A 23 33.01 -16.50 6.42
C PHE A 23 31.86 -15.48 6.55
N GLN A 24 31.72 -14.85 7.72
CA GLN A 24 30.69 -13.82 7.94
C GLN A 24 30.90 -12.59 7.05
N VAL A 25 32.15 -12.13 6.88
CA VAL A 25 32.47 -10.99 6.01
C VAL A 25 32.14 -11.35 4.55
N THR A 26 32.60 -12.50 4.06
CA THR A 26 32.33 -12.93 2.68
C THR A 26 30.84 -13.10 2.40
N SER A 27 30.09 -13.70 3.33
CA SER A 27 28.63 -13.82 3.22
C SER A 27 27.93 -12.46 3.12
N ARG A 28 28.34 -11.48 3.94
CA ARG A 28 27.81 -10.09 3.84
C ARG A 28 28.13 -9.46 2.49
N THR A 29 29.36 -9.60 2.00
CA THR A 29 29.75 -9.03 0.70
C THR A 29 28.98 -9.62 -0.47
N LEU A 30 28.65 -10.92 -0.43
CA LEU A 30 27.82 -11.56 -1.45
C LEU A 30 26.37 -11.07 -1.42
N GLN A 31 25.80 -10.92 -0.22
CA GLN A 31 24.45 -10.36 -0.06
C GLN A 31 24.39 -8.92 -0.57
N ASP A 32 25.40 -8.11 -0.27
CA ASP A 32 25.50 -6.74 -0.77
C ASP A 32 25.63 -6.68 -2.28
N ALA A 33 26.46 -7.54 -2.89
CA ALA A 33 26.60 -7.62 -4.34
C ALA A 33 25.27 -8.02 -5.02
N SER A 34 24.57 -9.01 -4.47
CA SER A 34 23.26 -9.45 -4.97
C SER A 34 22.20 -8.35 -4.90
N MET A 35 22.14 -7.59 -3.80
CA MET A 35 21.18 -6.49 -3.68
C MET A 35 21.51 -5.31 -4.60
N ASN A 36 22.80 -5.04 -4.84
CA ASN A 36 23.21 -4.02 -5.80
C ASN A 36 22.77 -4.41 -7.21
N GLU A 37 22.99 -5.66 -7.64
CA GLU A 37 22.53 -6.15 -8.95
C GLU A 37 21.02 -6.01 -9.11
N ARG A 38 20.23 -6.42 -8.10
CA ARG A 38 18.77 -6.22 -8.08
C ARG A 38 18.37 -4.76 -8.18
N HIS A 39 19.11 -3.85 -7.55
CA HIS A 39 18.86 -2.41 -7.65
C HIS A 39 19.14 -1.88 -9.05
N GLU A 40 20.22 -2.33 -9.72
CA GLU A 40 20.48 -1.98 -11.13
C GLU A 40 19.38 -2.44 -12.07
N GLU A 41 18.92 -3.69 -11.92
CA GLU A 41 17.81 -4.23 -12.71
C GLU A 41 16.52 -3.47 -12.47
N TRP A 42 16.22 -3.15 -11.21
CA TRP A 42 15.05 -2.36 -10.83
C TRP A 42 15.13 -0.93 -11.39
N MET A 43 16.31 -0.29 -11.32
CA MET A 43 16.51 1.04 -11.90
C MET A 43 16.29 1.02 -13.41
N THR A 44 16.76 -0.03 -14.09
CA THR A 44 16.54 -0.20 -15.53
C THR A 44 15.06 -0.42 -15.85
N ARG A 45 14.34 -1.18 -15.03
CA ARG A 45 12.91 -1.46 -15.21
C ARG A 45 12.03 -0.21 -15.08
N TYR A 46 12.40 0.71 -14.19
CA TYR A 46 11.62 1.91 -13.87
C TYR A 46 12.28 3.21 -14.36
N ASP A 47 13.22 3.11 -15.30
CA ASP A 47 13.94 4.25 -15.90
C ASP A 47 14.50 5.24 -14.86
N ARG A 48 15.10 4.71 -13.78
CA ARG A 48 15.60 5.51 -12.66
C ARG A 48 16.99 6.05 -12.94
N VAL A 49 17.13 7.37 -12.79
CA VAL A 49 18.40 8.09 -12.89
C VAL A 49 18.54 9.01 -11.69
N TYR A 50 19.68 8.95 -11.00
CA TYR A 50 19.97 9.77 -9.83
C TYR A 50 20.92 10.91 -10.15
N LYS A 51 20.81 12.00 -9.40
CA LYS A 51 21.58 13.24 -9.65
C LYS A 51 23.08 13.05 -9.47
N ASP A 52 23.48 12.25 -8.48
CA ASP A 52 24.87 12.03 -8.09
C ASP A 52 25.03 10.70 -7.34
N PRO A 53 26.28 10.23 -7.11
CA PRO A 53 26.55 8.99 -6.41
C PRO A 53 26.04 8.94 -4.97
N GLN A 54 25.93 10.07 -4.27
CA GLN A 54 25.44 10.10 -2.89
C GLN A 54 23.94 9.87 -2.83
N GLU A 55 23.17 10.47 -3.75
CA GLU A 55 21.74 10.18 -3.90
C GLU A 55 21.53 8.71 -4.28
N ARG A 56 22.33 8.17 -5.20
CA ARG A 56 22.27 6.76 -5.59
C ARG A 56 22.51 5.83 -4.40
N GLU A 57 23.52 6.11 -3.58
CA GLU A 57 23.82 5.34 -2.37
C GLU A 57 22.68 5.44 -1.33
N LYS A 58 22.13 6.65 -1.12
CA LYS A 58 20.96 6.83 -0.25
C LYS A 58 19.78 5.98 -0.72
N ARG A 59 19.49 6.00 -2.03
CA ARG A 59 18.36 5.29 -2.65
C ARG A 59 18.55 3.78 -2.63
N LEU A 60 19.77 3.31 -2.87
CA LEU A 60 20.14 1.90 -2.73
C LEU A 60 19.91 1.40 -1.31
N ARG A 61 20.27 2.18 -0.28
CA ARG A 61 20.03 1.82 1.12
C ARG A 61 18.53 1.67 1.42
N ILE A 62 17.72 2.64 0.99
CA ILE A 62 16.25 2.60 1.14
C ILE A 62 15.67 1.39 0.41
N PHE A 63 16.13 1.13 -0.82
CA PHE A 63 15.75 -0.02 -1.61
C PHE A 63 16.04 -1.34 -0.89
N LYS A 64 17.24 -1.50 -0.31
CA LYS A 64 17.60 -2.69 0.49
C LYS A 64 16.65 -2.88 1.68
N GLU A 65 16.36 -1.81 2.42
CA GLU A 65 15.45 -1.84 3.57
C GLU A 65 14.03 -2.28 3.16
N ASN A 66 13.50 -1.69 2.08
CA ASN A 66 12.16 -2.00 1.57
C ASN A 66 12.06 -3.41 0.99
N VAL A 67 13.07 -3.87 0.23
CA VAL A 67 13.10 -5.25 -0.29
C VAL A 67 13.10 -6.26 0.84
N ASN A 68 13.91 -6.05 1.88
CA ASN A 68 13.93 -6.92 3.05
C ASN A 68 12.58 -6.91 3.77
N TYR A 69 11.90 -5.76 3.87
CA TYR A 69 10.56 -5.65 4.44
C TYR A 69 9.54 -6.48 3.64
N ILE A 70 9.50 -6.31 2.32
CA ILE A 70 8.61 -7.03 1.40
C ILE A 70 8.82 -8.54 1.51
N GLU A 71 10.08 -8.99 1.49
CA GLU A 71 10.41 -10.41 1.58
C GLU A 71 10.06 -10.99 2.95
N ALA A 72 10.34 -10.27 4.04
CA ALA A 72 9.95 -10.70 5.39
C ALA A 72 8.42 -10.79 5.53
N PHE A 73 7.69 -9.83 4.96
CA PHE A 73 6.22 -9.84 4.94
C PHE A 73 5.67 -11.05 4.19
N ASN A 74 6.16 -11.28 2.97
CA ASN A 74 5.66 -12.36 2.10
C ASN A 74 6.07 -13.77 2.59
N ASN A 75 7.19 -13.88 3.32
CA ASN A 75 7.62 -15.14 3.91
C ASN A 75 6.86 -15.50 5.21
N ALA A 76 6.12 -14.55 5.80
CA ALA A 76 5.23 -14.84 6.91
C ALA A 76 4.03 -15.66 6.43
N ALA A 77 3.71 -16.76 7.11
CA ALA A 77 2.64 -17.65 6.69
C ALA A 77 1.25 -16.96 6.69
N ASN A 78 0.42 -17.34 5.70
CA ASN A 78 -1.02 -17.06 5.62
C ASN A 78 -1.43 -15.57 5.60
N LYS A 79 -0.75 -14.74 4.80
CA LYS A 79 -1.21 -13.37 4.52
C LYS A 79 -2.26 -13.35 3.41
N PRO A 80 -3.37 -12.60 3.54
CA PRO A 80 -4.41 -12.52 2.51
C PRO A 80 -4.05 -11.59 1.33
N TYR A 81 -2.91 -10.92 1.40
CA TYR A 81 -2.35 -10.07 0.35
C TYR A 81 -0.83 -10.22 0.24
N LYS A 82 -0.29 -9.77 -0.88
CA LYS A 82 1.14 -9.78 -1.20
C LYS A 82 1.67 -8.38 -1.43
N LEU A 83 2.94 -8.20 -1.07
CA LEU A 83 3.71 -7.00 -1.37
C LEU A 83 4.70 -7.27 -2.52
N ALA A 84 5.02 -6.26 -3.30
CA ALA A 84 6.01 -6.36 -4.37
C ALA A 84 6.96 -5.17 -4.45
N VAL A 85 8.14 -5.44 -5.00
CA VAL A 85 9.12 -4.40 -5.33
C VAL A 85 8.60 -3.61 -6.53
N ASN A 86 7.94 -2.49 -6.25
CA ASN A 86 7.30 -1.63 -7.25
C ASN A 86 8.12 -0.35 -7.51
N GLN A 87 7.53 0.59 -8.26
CA GLN A 87 8.20 1.86 -8.59
C GLN A 87 8.55 2.74 -7.39
N PHE A 88 8.00 2.49 -6.20
CA PHE A 88 8.24 3.27 -4.99
C PHE A 88 9.29 2.63 -4.06
N ALA A 89 9.97 1.56 -4.50
CA ALA A 89 10.90 0.80 -3.68
C ALA A 89 12.13 1.60 -3.19
N ASP A 90 12.48 2.72 -3.82
CA ASP A 90 13.57 3.59 -3.38
C ASP A 90 13.11 4.81 -2.55
N LEU A 91 11.83 4.86 -2.14
CA LEU A 91 11.26 5.90 -1.30
C LEU A 91 11.04 5.37 0.13
N THR A 92 11.29 6.22 1.13
CA THR A 92 10.78 5.94 2.48
C THR A 92 9.26 6.12 2.51
N ASN A 93 8.60 5.59 3.54
CA ASN A 93 7.16 5.79 3.71
C ASN A 93 6.81 7.29 3.80
N GLU A 94 7.63 8.07 4.49
CA GLU A 94 7.47 9.53 4.60
C GLU A 94 7.62 10.22 3.25
N GLU A 95 8.60 9.81 2.43
CA GLU A 95 8.77 10.33 1.07
C GLU A 95 7.61 9.90 0.14
N PHE A 96 7.04 8.72 0.35
CA PHE A 96 5.89 8.21 -0.39
C PHE A 96 4.61 9.02 -0.12
N ILE A 97 4.34 9.34 1.15
CA ILE A 97 3.14 10.08 1.59
C ILE A 97 3.26 11.60 1.41
N ALA A 98 4.45 12.19 1.57
CA ALA A 98 4.64 13.65 1.58
C ALA A 98 4.03 14.40 0.37
N PRO A 99 4.19 13.95 -0.90
CA PRO A 99 3.56 14.62 -2.04
C PRO A 99 2.07 14.27 -2.20
N ARG A 100 1.60 13.19 -1.56
CA ARG A 100 0.24 12.63 -1.71
C ARG A 100 -0.74 13.13 -0.64
N ASN A 101 -0.24 13.64 0.49
CA ASN A 101 -1.03 14.19 1.62
C ASN A 101 -1.62 15.59 1.38
N ARG A 102 -1.96 15.95 0.14
CA ARG A 102 -2.64 17.22 -0.16
C ARG A 102 -4.15 17.06 -0.28
N PHE A 103 -4.73 16.03 0.33
CA PHE A 103 -6.14 16.09 0.65
C PHE A 103 -6.35 17.18 1.72
N LYS A 104 -6.42 18.45 1.30
CA LYS A 104 -6.88 19.53 2.15
C LYS A 104 -8.39 19.40 2.20
N GLY A 105 -8.89 18.67 3.18
CA GLY A 105 -10.29 18.77 3.59
C GLY A 105 -10.58 20.24 3.88
N HIS A 106 -11.12 20.96 2.90
CA HIS A 106 -11.70 22.25 3.16
C HIS A 106 -12.91 21.98 4.06
N MET A 107 -12.82 22.37 5.34
CA MET A 107 -13.99 22.37 6.22
C MET A 107 -15.06 23.26 5.58
N CYS A 108 -16.05 22.64 4.97
CA CYS A 108 -17.26 23.33 4.54
C CYS A 108 -18.19 23.46 5.75
N SER A 109 -18.58 24.69 6.07
CA SER A 109 -19.62 24.98 7.08
C SER A 109 -20.83 24.07 6.87
N ALA A 110 -21.33 23.51 7.97
CA ALA A 110 -22.50 22.65 8.03
C ALA A 110 -23.69 23.26 7.29
N ILE A 111 -23.92 22.83 6.05
CA ILE A 111 -25.22 22.98 5.40
C ILE A 111 -26.03 21.75 5.80
N THR A 112 -26.90 21.94 6.79
CA THR A 112 -27.95 21.01 7.19
C THR A 112 -29.00 20.90 6.08
N ARG A 113 -28.64 20.34 4.92
CA ARG A 113 -29.65 19.86 3.96
C ARG A 113 -29.98 18.42 4.32
N THR A 114 -31.09 18.27 5.04
CA THR A 114 -31.83 17.02 5.21
C THR A 114 -32.43 16.60 3.86
N THR A 115 -31.59 16.18 2.92
CA THR A 115 -32.07 15.41 1.77
C THR A 115 -31.98 13.94 2.13
N SER A 116 -33.09 13.22 1.95
CA SER A 116 -33.10 11.76 2.09
C SER A 116 -32.10 11.15 1.12
N PHE A 117 -31.24 10.26 1.61
CA PHE A 117 -30.29 9.51 0.79
C PHE A 117 -31.01 8.85 -0.40
N LYS A 118 -30.59 9.20 -1.62
CA LYS A 118 -31.25 8.81 -2.88
C LYS A 118 -31.44 7.30 -3.03
N TYR A 119 -30.50 6.51 -2.53
CA TYR A 119 -30.53 5.05 -2.65
C TYR A 119 -31.06 4.36 -1.39
N GLU A 120 -31.69 5.07 -0.46
CA GLU A 120 -32.21 4.49 0.79
C GLU A 120 -33.14 3.29 0.54
N ASN A 121 -34.01 3.40 -0.47
CA ASN A 121 -35.00 2.38 -0.81
C ASN A 121 -34.48 1.25 -1.71
N VAL A 122 -33.18 1.18 -2.01
CA VAL A 122 -32.60 0.06 -2.76
C VAL A 122 -32.61 -1.19 -1.88
N THR A 123 -33.37 -2.21 -2.29
CA THR A 123 -33.52 -3.50 -1.61
C THR A 123 -32.76 -4.63 -2.29
N ALA A 124 -32.60 -4.57 -3.61
CA ALA A 124 -31.84 -5.53 -4.38
C ALA A 124 -30.35 -5.14 -4.38
N VAL A 125 -29.58 -5.74 -3.47
CA VAL A 125 -28.13 -5.59 -3.38
C VAL A 125 -27.50 -6.96 -3.66
N PRO A 126 -26.93 -7.20 -4.86
CA PRO A 126 -26.24 -8.46 -5.16
C PRO A 126 -25.03 -8.63 -4.26
N SER A 127 -24.51 -9.86 -4.10
CA SER A 127 -23.30 -10.14 -3.31
C SER A 127 -22.01 -9.65 -3.97
N THR A 128 -22.05 -9.40 -5.28
CA THR A 128 -20.90 -8.97 -6.07
C THR A 128 -21.31 -7.92 -7.10
N VAL A 129 -20.52 -6.86 -7.25
CA VAL A 129 -20.63 -5.85 -8.31
C VAL A 129 -19.25 -5.56 -8.85
N ASP A 130 -19.11 -5.48 -10.17
CA ASP A 130 -17.88 -5.02 -10.83
C ASP A 130 -18.24 -4.13 -12.03
N TRP A 131 -18.05 -2.82 -11.90
CA TRP A 131 -18.32 -1.86 -12.97
C TRP A 131 -17.30 -1.92 -14.12
N ARG A 132 -16.14 -2.55 -13.92
CA ARG A 132 -15.13 -2.76 -14.98
C ARG A 132 -15.69 -3.71 -16.04
N GLN A 133 -16.36 -4.78 -15.60
CA GLN A 133 -17.04 -5.74 -16.49
C GLN A 133 -18.18 -5.11 -17.30
N LYS A 134 -18.72 -3.97 -16.82
CA LYS A 134 -19.78 -3.22 -17.49
C LYS A 134 -19.25 -2.13 -18.43
N GLY A 135 -17.93 -2.01 -18.61
CA GLY A 135 -17.31 -0.99 -19.45
C GLY A 135 -17.45 0.44 -18.92
N ALA A 136 -17.79 0.60 -17.63
CA ALA A 136 -18.03 1.90 -17.01
C ALA A 136 -16.77 2.52 -16.35
N VAL A 137 -15.63 1.83 -16.40
CA VAL A 137 -14.36 2.25 -15.80
C VAL A 137 -13.34 2.46 -16.91
N THR A 138 -12.66 3.61 -16.91
CA THR A 138 -11.59 3.92 -17.86
C THR A 138 -10.27 3.26 -17.43
N PRO A 139 -9.27 3.13 -18.33
CA PRO A 139 -7.93 2.69 -17.93
C PRO A 139 -7.36 3.51 -16.78
N VAL A 140 -6.62 2.84 -15.90
CA VAL A 140 -5.95 3.43 -14.75
C VAL A 140 -4.98 4.54 -15.20
N LYS A 141 -5.02 5.69 -14.52
CA LYS A 141 -4.13 6.83 -14.78
C LYS A 141 -3.15 6.99 -13.62
N ASP A 142 -1.88 7.22 -13.93
CA ASP A 142 -0.86 7.58 -12.94
C ASP A 142 -0.87 9.10 -12.71
N GLN A 143 -1.11 9.50 -11.46
CA GLN A 143 -1.11 10.90 -11.02
C GLN A 143 0.31 11.47 -10.77
N GLY A 144 1.33 10.60 -10.76
CA GLY A 144 2.73 10.98 -10.54
C GLY A 144 2.95 11.65 -9.17
N GLN A 145 3.84 12.64 -9.14
CA GLN A 145 4.15 13.44 -7.94
C GLN A 145 3.22 14.65 -7.74
N CYS A 146 2.19 14.82 -8.59
CA CYS A 146 1.27 15.94 -8.52
C CYS A 146 -0.02 15.55 -7.80
N ALA A 147 -0.37 16.29 -6.74
CA ALA A 147 -1.74 16.28 -6.22
C ALA A 147 -2.65 17.04 -7.20
N SER A 148 -3.24 16.30 -8.14
CA SER A 148 -4.29 16.67 -9.10
C SER A 148 -4.18 18.08 -9.73
N SER A 149 -3.81 18.14 -11.01
CA SER A 149 -4.30 19.18 -11.92
C SER A 149 -5.83 19.07 -12.08
N HIS A 150 -6.55 20.18 -12.31
CA HIS A 150 -8.01 20.18 -12.52
C HIS A 150 -8.46 19.10 -13.52
N ALA A 151 -8.93 17.96 -13.01
CA ALA A 151 -9.21 16.77 -13.82
C ALA A 151 -10.65 16.74 -14.34
N ALA A 152 -11.58 17.36 -13.62
CA ALA A 152 -13.00 17.44 -13.98
C ALA A 152 -13.70 18.59 -13.23
N THR A 153 -14.79 19.10 -13.80
CA THR A 153 -15.75 20.01 -13.11
C THR A 153 -16.94 19.19 -12.63
N ILE A 154 -17.14 19.12 -11.32
CA ILE A 154 -18.30 18.46 -10.71
C ILE A 154 -19.51 19.40 -10.79
N LYS A 155 -20.59 18.96 -11.46
CA LYS A 155 -21.83 19.76 -11.61
C LYS A 155 -22.81 19.55 -10.45
N GLY A 156 -22.61 18.53 -9.63
CA GLY A 156 -23.43 18.20 -8.48
C GLY A 156 -22.95 16.91 -7.81
N TYR A 157 -23.24 16.76 -6.53
CA TYR A 157 -22.90 15.60 -5.72
C TYR A 157 -23.99 15.36 -4.67
N GLU A 158 -23.98 14.16 -4.11
CA GLU A 158 -24.81 13.77 -2.98
C GLU A 158 -23.98 12.84 -2.11
N ASP A 159 -24.02 13.07 -0.80
CA ASP A 159 -23.25 12.28 0.16
C ASP A 159 -23.97 10.96 0.49
N VAL A 160 -23.18 9.89 0.51
CA VAL A 160 -23.58 8.64 1.16
C VAL A 160 -23.49 8.87 2.68
N PRO A 161 -24.46 8.38 3.49
CA PRO A 161 -24.37 8.42 4.94
C PRO A 161 -23.01 7.91 5.44
N ALA A 162 -22.31 8.75 6.21
CA ALA A 162 -20.98 8.42 6.74
C ALA A 162 -21.03 7.18 7.65
N ASN A 163 -19.96 6.39 7.65
CA ASN A 163 -19.86 5.14 8.42
C ASN A 163 -20.93 4.08 8.10
N ASN A 164 -21.55 4.11 6.92
CA ASN A 164 -22.62 3.18 6.59
C ASN A 164 -22.28 2.35 5.36
N GLU A 165 -21.62 1.20 5.56
CA GLU A 165 -21.20 0.30 4.48
C GLU A 165 -22.39 -0.19 3.63
N LYS A 166 -23.56 -0.39 4.25
CA LYS A 166 -24.78 -0.80 3.53
C LYS A 166 -25.29 0.30 2.61
N ALA A 167 -25.28 1.56 3.07
CA ALA A 167 -25.64 2.70 2.23
C ALA A 167 -24.63 2.86 1.08
N LEU A 168 -23.34 2.67 1.35
CA LEU A 168 -22.30 2.66 0.32
C LEU A 168 -22.53 1.54 -0.70
N GLN A 169 -22.86 0.32 -0.26
CA GLN A 169 -23.19 -0.80 -1.16
C GLN A 169 -24.38 -0.44 -2.05
N LYS A 170 -25.45 0.12 -1.48
CA LYS A 170 -26.62 0.59 -2.25
C LYS A 170 -26.24 1.65 -3.29
N ALA A 171 -25.33 2.56 -2.96
CA ALA A 171 -24.82 3.55 -3.92
C ALA A 171 -23.97 2.88 -5.03
N VAL A 172 -23.04 2.00 -4.65
CA VAL A 172 -22.13 1.29 -5.58
C VAL A 172 -22.88 0.37 -6.53
N VAL A 173 -24.01 -0.21 -6.14
CA VAL A 173 -24.88 -0.98 -7.05
C VAL A 173 -25.37 -0.15 -8.24
N ASN A 174 -25.51 1.16 -8.04
CA ASN A 174 -26.07 2.07 -9.03
C ASN A 174 -25.03 2.82 -9.86
N GLN A 175 -23.83 3.06 -9.31
CA GLN A 175 -22.73 3.74 -10.01
C GLN A 175 -21.41 3.60 -9.22
N PRO A 176 -20.23 3.80 -9.83
CA PRO A 176 -18.99 4.02 -9.10
C PRO A 176 -19.09 5.21 -8.12
N VAL A 177 -18.45 5.10 -6.96
CA VAL A 177 -18.56 6.10 -5.87
C VAL A 177 -17.16 6.56 -5.46
N SER A 178 -16.93 7.87 -5.39
CA SER A 178 -15.70 8.43 -4.83
C SER A 178 -15.65 8.23 -3.31
N VAL A 179 -14.52 7.74 -2.80
CA VAL A 179 -14.29 7.45 -1.38
C VAL A 179 -12.88 7.89 -0.98
N ALA A 180 -12.68 8.27 0.29
CA ALA A 180 -11.37 8.68 0.80
C ALA A 180 -10.82 7.65 1.79
N ILE A 181 -9.58 7.23 1.62
CA ILE A 181 -8.89 6.15 2.33
C ILE A 181 -7.67 6.67 3.08
N ASP A 182 -7.21 5.91 4.08
CA ASP A 182 -5.85 6.03 4.62
C ASP A 182 -4.92 5.14 3.80
N ALA A 183 -4.04 5.76 3.02
CA ALA A 183 -3.03 5.11 2.18
C ALA A 183 -1.62 5.30 2.74
N SER A 184 -1.49 5.73 4.00
CA SER A 184 -0.20 6.11 4.61
C SER A 184 0.65 4.93 5.07
N GLY A 185 0.07 3.73 5.15
CA GLY A 185 0.76 2.54 5.65
C GLY A 185 1.80 1.98 4.68
N SER A 186 2.92 1.49 5.19
CA SER A 186 3.99 0.89 4.37
C SER A 186 3.55 -0.36 3.60
N ASP A 187 2.58 -1.12 4.11
CA ASP A 187 1.97 -2.21 3.35
C ASP A 187 1.23 -1.70 2.12
N PHE A 188 0.58 -0.54 2.21
CA PHE A 188 -0.13 0.06 1.09
C PHE A 188 0.86 0.57 0.02
N GLN A 189 2.00 1.13 0.45
CA GLN A 189 3.09 1.55 -0.46
C GLN A 189 3.55 0.42 -1.39
N PHE A 190 3.57 -0.83 -0.91
CA PHE A 190 4.08 -1.99 -1.64
C PHE A 190 3.01 -3.00 -2.05
N TYR A 191 1.72 -2.70 -1.88
CA TYR A 191 0.64 -3.62 -2.22
C TYR A 191 0.74 -4.06 -3.70
N GLU A 192 0.57 -5.36 -3.93
CA GLU A 192 0.56 -5.96 -5.27
C GLU A 192 -0.77 -6.63 -5.59
N SER A 193 -1.23 -7.53 -4.70
CA SER A 193 -2.38 -8.38 -4.99
C SER A 193 -2.99 -9.00 -3.73
N GLY A 194 -4.19 -9.56 -3.88
CA GLY A 194 -4.95 -10.19 -2.80
C GLY A 194 -5.91 -9.22 -2.12
N VAL A 195 -6.46 -9.61 -0.98
CA VAL A 195 -7.38 -8.77 -0.21
C VAL A 195 -6.59 -8.06 0.87
N PHE A 196 -6.42 -6.75 0.73
CA PHE A 196 -5.68 -5.93 1.69
C PHE A 196 -6.41 -5.88 3.03
N THR A 197 -5.74 -6.40 4.06
CA THR A 197 -6.16 -6.38 5.47
C THR A 197 -5.09 -5.73 6.37
N GLY A 198 -4.25 -4.88 5.79
CA GLY A 198 -3.19 -4.18 6.52
C GLY A 198 -3.75 -3.19 7.54
N SER A 199 -2.88 -2.67 8.39
CA SER A 199 -3.26 -1.62 9.34
C SER A 199 -3.72 -0.36 8.60
N CYS A 200 -4.89 0.15 8.98
CA CYS A 200 -5.44 1.40 8.51
C CYS A 200 -5.88 2.27 9.68
N GLY A 201 -5.58 3.57 9.61
CA GLY A 201 -6.06 4.60 10.52
C GLY A 201 -7.31 5.30 10.01
N THR A 202 -7.70 6.36 10.73
CA THR A 202 -8.83 7.23 10.37
C THR A 202 -8.37 8.56 9.76
N GLU A 203 -7.06 8.75 9.58
CA GLU A 203 -6.47 9.94 8.96
C GLU A 203 -6.49 9.77 7.44
N LEU A 204 -7.63 10.07 6.84
CA LEU A 204 -7.83 9.88 5.40
C LEU A 204 -7.00 10.88 4.60
N ASP A 205 -6.19 10.37 3.69
CA ASP A 205 -5.20 11.14 2.94
C ASP A 205 -5.24 10.89 1.43
N HIS A 206 -6.01 9.89 0.98
CA HIS A 206 -6.03 9.47 -0.42
C HIS A 206 -7.45 9.26 -0.95
N GLY A 207 -7.80 9.90 -2.06
CA GLY A 207 -9.10 9.72 -2.73
C GLY A 207 -9.03 8.63 -3.80
N VAL A 208 -9.94 7.66 -3.73
CA VAL A 208 -10.09 6.59 -4.74
C VAL A 208 -11.55 6.50 -5.22
N THR A 209 -11.79 5.65 -6.21
CA THR A 209 -13.14 5.35 -6.69
C THR A 209 -13.48 3.90 -6.37
N ALA A 210 -14.52 3.66 -5.57
CA ALA A 210 -15.11 2.34 -5.40
C ALA A 210 -15.89 1.97 -6.67
N VAL A 211 -15.45 0.92 -7.36
CA VAL A 211 -16.02 0.44 -8.64
C VAL A 211 -16.72 -0.90 -8.49
N GLY A 212 -16.81 -1.43 -7.29
CA GLY A 212 -17.41 -2.73 -7.05
C GLY A 212 -17.13 -3.28 -5.67
N TYR A 213 -17.65 -4.47 -5.40
CA TYR A 213 -17.38 -5.25 -4.19
C TYR A 213 -17.62 -6.72 -4.47
N GLY A 214 -17.10 -7.58 -3.61
CA GLY A 214 -17.31 -9.01 -3.69
C GLY A 214 -16.99 -9.75 -2.41
N VAL A 215 -16.96 -11.07 -2.52
CA VAL A 215 -16.64 -12.00 -1.45
C VAL A 215 -15.60 -12.96 -2.00
N SER A 216 -14.49 -13.10 -1.29
CA SER A 216 -13.41 -14.02 -1.65
C SER A 216 -13.77 -15.47 -1.28
N ASP A 217 -12.97 -16.43 -1.74
CA ASP A 217 -13.22 -17.87 -1.56
C ASP A 217 -13.28 -18.29 -0.08
N ASP A 218 -12.60 -17.57 0.80
CA ASP A 218 -12.61 -17.80 2.25
C ASP A 218 -13.77 -17.11 2.99
N GLY A 219 -14.64 -16.42 2.25
CA GLY A 219 -15.78 -15.67 2.78
C GLY A 219 -15.47 -14.22 3.17
N THR A 220 -14.25 -13.73 2.93
CA THR A 220 -13.90 -12.34 3.24
C THR A 220 -14.52 -11.38 2.22
N GLU A 221 -15.34 -10.45 2.70
CA GLU A 221 -15.94 -9.38 1.90
C GLU A 221 -14.90 -8.28 1.59
N TYR A 222 -14.91 -7.78 0.36
CA TYR A 222 -13.98 -6.75 -0.10
C TYR A 222 -14.63 -5.72 -1.03
N TRP A 223 -14.12 -4.48 -1.06
CA TRP A 223 -14.38 -3.54 -2.15
C TRP A 223 -13.35 -3.72 -3.26
N LEU A 224 -13.77 -3.39 -4.48
CA LEU A 224 -12.91 -3.13 -5.63
C LEU A 224 -12.78 -1.63 -5.80
N ASP A 225 -11.55 -1.13 -5.82
CA ASP A 225 -11.28 0.21 -6.27
C ASP A 225 -10.92 0.28 -7.77
N GLY A 226 -10.90 1.49 -8.32
CA GLY A 226 -10.55 1.74 -9.72
C GLY A 226 -9.11 1.41 -10.10
N TYR A 227 -8.25 1.09 -9.12
CA TYR A 227 -6.84 0.66 -9.29
C TYR A 227 -6.68 -0.86 -9.16
N GLU A 228 -7.78 -1.61 -9.17
CA GLU A 228 -7.80 -3.08 -9.01
C GLU A 228 -7.33 -3.57 -7.64
N ILE A 229 -7.34 -2.71 -6.63
CA ILE A 229 -7.06 -3.06 -5.25
C ILE A 229 -8.34 -3.66 -4.64
N ALA A 230 -8.20 -4.84 -4.05
CA ALA A 230 -9.23 -5.44 -3.22
C ALA A 230 -8.92 -5.18 -1.75
N VAL A 231 -9.84 -4.58 -1.01
CA VAL A 231 -9.64 -4.19 0.41
C VAL A 231 -10.80 -4.70 1.24
N THR A 232 -10.59 -5.15 2.49
CA THR A 232 -11.71 -5.58 3.37
C THR A 232 -12.49 -4.43 3.98
N GLY A 233 -13.79 -4.69 4.22
CA GLY A 233 -14.66 -3.83 5.02
C GLY A 233 -14.44 -4.00 6.51
N ALA A 234 -14.69 -2.94 7.28
CA ALA A 234 -14.47 -2.95 8.72
C ALA A 234 -15.67 -3.62 9.42
N LYS A 235 -15.60 -4.95 9.62
CA LYS A 235 -16.75 -5.70 10.18
C LYS A 235 -17.06 -5.40 11.66
N GLU A 236 -16.12 -5.02 12.53
CA GLU A 236 -16.41 -4.92 13.99
C GLU A 236 -15.60 -3.89 14.82
N ARG A 237 -15.07 -2.81 14.23
CA ARG A 237 -14.49 -1.71 15.01
C ARG A 237 -15.00 -0.38 14.48
N HIS A 238 -15.28 0.55 15.39
CA HIS A 238 -15.80 1.91 15.16
C HIS A 238 -14.92 2.74 14.24
N SER A 239 -14.92 2.40 12.97
CA SER A 239 -14.33 3.14 11.88
C SER A 239 -15.03 2.55 10.67
N MET A 240 -15.80 3.37 9.95
CA MET A 240 -15.51 3.67 8.55
C MET A 240 -14.34 2.81 8.05
N TRP A 241 -14.50 2.05 6.98
CA TRP A 241 -13.44 1.39 6.21
C TRP A 241 -12.05 2.06 6.38
N CYS A 242 -11.05 1.51 5.71
CA CYS A 242 -10.16 2.43 5.00
C CYS A 242 -10.95 3.40 4.04
N CYS A 243 -12.18 3.87 4.32
CA CYS A 243 -13.11 4.72 3.59
C CYS A 243 -14.07 5.44 4.56
N SER A 244 -14.39 6.69 4.22
CA SER A 244 -15.64 7.43 4.48
C SER A 244 -15.62 8.61 5.47
N GLN A 245 -14.65 9.51 5.42
CA GLN A 245 -15.12 10.90 5.33
C GLN A 245 -15.35 11.14 3.85
N GLY A 246 -16.63 11.27 3.49
CA GLY A 246 -16.97 12.06 2.32
C GLY A 246 -16.29 13.40 2.53
N LEU A 247 -15.33 13.70 1.67
CA LEU A 247 -14.61 14.94 1.76
C LEU A 247 -15.09 15.84 0.63
N SER A 248 -15.88 16.85 1.03
CA SER A 248 -16.15 18.17 0.44
C SER A 248 -16.45 18.26 -1.06
#